data_AF-A0A1V3MY44-F1
#
_entry.id   AF-A0A1V3MY44-F1
#
_cell.length_a   1.000
_cell.length_b   1.000
_cell.length_c   1.000
_cell.angle_alpha   90.00
_cell.angle_beta   90.00
_cell.angle_gamma   90.00
#
_symmetry.space_group_name_H-M   'P 1'
#
loop_
_entity.id
_entity.type
_entity.pdbx_description
1 polymer ?
#
loop_
_entity_poly.entity_id
_entity_poly.type
_entity_poly.pdbx_seq_one_letter_code
_entity_poly.pdbx_strand_id
1 'polypeptide(L)'
;MKNTQKKLKAKHFRYLSKEYIADPLKYLKEFFEQETYVHYFVKDINLLVNAASNAKMNSPYSNLGYNTKKLITFVEIAYVIFKKCSLKKLKNPLDFFKCDSDYWNYVSGECLSVNDIESPEDEISRFFSFQSLGQWYEVLDEIWINMSDRNGEFLGNVGKEILATRELLQRLAISLHKIYENKSLPDNSTNNQEEIESEKNQDQTSLEQTDNIKTKEGSFDDAVENEIFSLKKQVTLPPWLAPQPFSIKAVQDFFSHGCLDRWKEHIKYWHRAAITENCFWSVGQESPYYGGSTLLFNYSCIYSLLEMFRNEADLRKIDYVAKDPNQQILIRDTATITVVNNDDKFHLSHTNTEQLEDLFLSIAKLINQYTKIEWDEILYDWLEYGLSKEAYANEDFSNQTLLIYDILINIVELAYILAYENEIEILDTVAN
;
A
#
# COMPACT_ATOMS: atom_id res chain seq x y z
N MET A 1 46.35 6.38 -4.31
CA MET A 1 45.04 6.52 -5.01
C MET A 1 44.01 7.02 -4.01
N LYS A 2 43.36 8.16 -4.26
CA LYS A 2 42.27 8.64 -3.39
C LYS A 2 41.07 7.72 -3.60
N ASN A 3 40.69 6.97 -2.57
CA ASN A 3 39.51 6.12 -2.58
C ASN A 3 38.28 7.03 -2.55
N THR A 4 37.85 7.52 -3.73
CA THR A 4 36.61 8.29 -3.85
C THR A 4 35.45 7.34 -3.61
N GLN A 5 35.00 7.23 -2.35
CA GLN A 5 33.69 6.68 -2.04
C GLN A 5 32.66 7.41 -2.92
N LYS A 6 32.07 6.69 -3.89
CA LYS A 6 31.03 7.26 -4.76
C LYS A 6 29.90 7.78 -3.85
N LYS A 7 29.70 9.10 -3.87
CA LYS A 7 28.65 9.76 -3.08
C LYS A 7 27.29 9.11 -3.38
N LEU A 8 26.59 8.65 -2.34
CA LEU A 8 25.22 8.15 -2.45
C LEU A 8 24.33 9.26 -3.02
N LYS A 9 23.48 8.92 -3.99
CA LYS A 9 22.55 9.85 -4.64
C LYS A 9 21.16 9.23 -4.63
N ALA A 10 20.11 10.05 -4.52
CA ALA A 10 18.71 9.58 -4.54
C ALA A 10 18.36 8.70 -5.74
N LYS A 11 19.04 8.89 -6.88
CA LYS A 11 18.84 8.04 -8.06
C LYS A 11 19.23 6.56 -7.87
N HIS A 12 19.98 6.22 -6.82
CA HIS A 12 20.38 4.84 -6.50
C HIS A 12 19.35 4.10 -5.64
N PHE A 13 18.28 4.79 -5.23
CA PHE A 13 17.25 4.27 -4.33
C PHE A 13 15.87 4.36 -5.02
N ARG A 14 14.93 3.51 -4.61
CA ARG A 14 13.57 3.45 -5.14
C ARG A 14 12.70 4.57 -4.54
N TYR A 15 12.77 4.78 -3.23
CA TYR A 15 11.87 5.70 -2.52
C TYR A 15 12.60 6.78 -1.72
N LEU A 16 13.89 6.61 -1.45
CA LEU A 16 14.62 7.53 -0.59
C LEU A 16 14.90 8.91 -1.22
N SER A 17 14.52 9.98 -0.50
CA SER A 17 14.77 11.36 -0.90
C SER A 17 16.22 11.78 -0.66
N LYS A 18 16.67 12.84 -1.33
CA LYS A 18 18.04 13.39 -1.12
C LYS A 18 18.26 13.85 0.33
N GLU A 19 17.19 14.32 0.97
CA GLU A 19 17.20 14.80 2.34
C GLU A 19 17.51 13.67 3.33
N TYR A 20 16.80 12.55 3.22
CA TYR A 20 17.02 11.40 4.10
C TYR A 20 18.34 10.67 3.83
N ILE A 21 18.89 10.79 2.62
CA ILE A 21 20.28 10.35 2.35
C ILE A 21 21.27 11.27 3.06
N ALA A 22 21.02 12.58 3.08
CA ALA A 22 21.89 13.55 3.74
C ALA A 22 21.84 13.43 5.26
N ASP A 23 20.66 13.18 5.82
CA ASP A 23 20.40 13.00 7.24
C ASP A 23 19.46 11.80 7.49
N PRO A 24 19.99 10.58 7.68
CA PRO A 24 19.17 9.41 7.97
C PRO A 24 18.52 9.46 9.36
N LEU A 25 19.07 10.20 10.33
CA LEU A 25 18.46 10.36 11.66
C LEU A 25 17.14 11.12 11.56
N LYS A 26 17.05 12.10 10.64
CA LYS A 26 15.80 12.81 10.36
C LYS A 26 14.68 11.84 9.95
N TYR A 27 14.96 10.91 9.06
CA TYR A 27 13.96 9.90 8.66
C TYR A 27 13.55 9.03 9.84
N LEU A 28 14.52 8.50 10.61
CA LEU A 28 14.22 7.63 11.76
C LEU A 28 13.37 8.35 12.79
N LYS A 29 13.64 9.64 13.03
CA LYS A 29 12.83 10.48 13.91
C LYS A 29 11.40 10.62 13.40
N GLU A 30 11.22 11.01 12.15
CA GLU A 30 9.88 11.16 11.55
C GLU A 30 9.11 9.84 11.59
N PHE A 31 9.78 8.73 11.26
CA PHE A 31 9.16 7.40 11.24
C PHE A 31 8.70 6.93 12.63
N PHE A 32 9.57 7.00 13.65
CA PHE A 32 9.24 6.48 14.98
C PHE A 32 8.44 7.45 15.86
N GLU A 33 8.50 8.77 15.61
CA GLU A 33 7.69 9.74 16.36
C GLU A 33 6.30 9.96 15.76
N GLN A 34 6.15 9.84 14.44
CA GLN A 34 4.93 10.28 13.75
C GLN A 34 4.16 9.15 13.07
N GLU A 35 4.83 8.04 12.70
CA GLU A 35 4.17 6.99 11.93
C GLU A 35 3.83 5.74 12.72
N THR A 36 4.76 5.20 13.53
CA THR A 36 4.54 3.92 14.24
C THR A 36 5.48 3.71 15.42
N TYR A 37 5.04 2.90 16.37
CA TYR A 37 5.92 2.39 17.44
C TYR A 37 6.64 1.12 16.97
N VAL A 38 7.90 0.91 17.41
CA VAL A 38 8.72 -0.23 16.99
C VAL A 38 8.03 -1.59 17.17
N HIS A 39 7.29 -1.78 18.26
CA HIS A 39 6.60 -3.04 18.53
C HIS A 39 5.43 -3.32 17.57
N TYR A 40 4.79 -2.29 17.02
CA TYR A 40 3.80 -2.45 15.94
C TYR A 40 4.49 -2.73 14.62
N PHE A 41 5.57 -2.02 14.30
CA PHE A 41 6.31 -2.23 13.07
C PHE A 41 6.93 -3.64 12.96
N VAL A 42 7.47 -4.18 14.06
CA VAL A 42 7.98 -5.56 14.12
C VAL A 42 6.87 -6.60 13.92
N LYS A 43 5.65 -6.32 14.42
CA LYS A 43 4.46 -7.16 14.16
C LYS A 43 4.02 -7.07 12.70
N ASP A 44 4.08 -5.89 12.10
CA ASP A 44 3.74 -5.68 10.69
C ASP A 44 4.73 -6.45 9.80
N ILE A 45 6.03 -6.37 10.06
CA ILE A 45 7.05 -7.18 9.35
C ILE A 45 6.75 -8.67 9.47
N ASN A 46 6.42 -9.15 10.67
CA ASN A 46 6.05 -10.55 10.88
C ASN A 46 4.83 -10.94 10.04
N LEU A 47 3.81 -10.10 10.04
CA LEU A 47 2.59 -10.33 9.28
C LEU A 47 2.87 -10.36 7.77
N LEU A 48 3.67 -9.42 7.25
CA LEU A 48 4.02 -9.35 5.83
C LEU A 48 4.75 -10.60 5.36
N VAL A 49 5.79 -11.04 6.10
CA VAL A 49 6.56 -12.23 5.70
C VAL A 49 5.72 -13.50 5.82
N ASN A 50 4.89 -13.63 6.86
CA ASN A 50 4.00 -14.78 7.01
C ASN A 50 2.89 -14.79 5.95
N ALA A 51 2.34 -13.64 5.60
CA ALA A 51 1.33 -13.51 4.54
C ALA A 51 1.90 -13.84 3.15
N ALA A 52 3.14 -13.43 2.88
CA ALA A 52 3.86 -13.82 1.66
C ALA A 52 4.14 -15.33 1.61
N SER A 53 4.47 -15.94 2.74
CA SER A 53 4.79 -17.38 2.84
C SER A 53 3.57 -18.29 2.87
N ASN A 54 2.41 -17.74 3.25
CA ASN A 54 1.17 -18.49 3.40
C ASN A 54 -0.01 -17.61 3.04
N ALA A 55 -0.56 -17.83 1.85
CA ALA A 55 -1.71 -17.10 1.34
C ALA A 55 -2.95 -17.15 2.25
N LYS A 56 -3.07 -18.14 3.16
CA LYS A 56 -4.18 -18.20 4.14
C LYS A 56 -4.01 -17.21 5.30
N MET A 57 -2.78 -16.78 5.57
CA MET A 57 -2.48 -15.75 6.58
C MET A 57 -2.56 -14.34 6.00
N ASN A 58 -2.77 -14.23 4.70
CA ASN A 58 -2.93 -12.96 4.03
C ASN A 58 -4.33 -12.39 4.34
N SER A 59 -4.35 -11.27 5.05
CA SER A 59 -5.59 -10.54 5.29
C SER A 59 -6.08 -9.94 3.97
N PRO A 60 -7.32 -10.19 3.53
CA PRO A 60 -7.86 -9.65 2.28
C PRO A 60 -7.94 -8.11 2.23
N TYR A 61 -7.60 -7.42 3.32
CA TYR A 61 -7.78 -5.98 3.50
C TYR A 61 -6.52 -5.23 3.96
N SER A 62 -5.32 -5.81 3.85
CA SER A 62 -4.11 -5.10 4.27
C SER A 62 -3.64 -4.11 3.19
N ASN A 63 -3.17 -2.92 3.60
CA ASN A 63 -2.60 -1.92 2.69
C ASN A 63 -1.18 -2.34 2.29
N LEU A 64 -1.12 -3.45 1.53
CA LEU A 64 0.10 -4.13 1.12
C LEU A 64 1.08 -3.12 0.50
N GLY A 65 0.53 -2.23 -0.34
CA GLY A 65 1.13 -1.05 -1.01
C GLY A 65 2.08 -0.27 -0.14
N TYR A 66 1.41 0.36 0.80
CA TYR A 66 2.01 1.27 1.71
C TYR A 66 3.03 0.57 2.62
N ASN A 67 2.68 -0.61 3.13
CA ASN A 67 3.52 -1.36 4.07
C ASN A 67 4.82 -1.84 3.42
N THR A 68 4.76 -2.29 2.16
CA THR A 68 5.95 -2.76 1.45
C THR A 68 6.81 -1.60 0.97
N LYS A 69 6.20 -0.51 0.50
CA LYS A 69 6.95 0.73 0.20
C LYS A 69 7.69 1.24 1.43
N LYS A 70 7.04 1.22 2.60
CA LYS A 70 7.67 1.57 3.88
C LYS A 70 8.83 0.65 4.21
N LEU A 71 8.63 -0.65 4.12
CA LEU A 71 9.67 -1.64 4.38
C LEU A 71 10.89 -1.46 3.45
N ILE A 72 10.66 -1.19 2.16
CA ILE A 72 11.73 -0.87 1.20
C ILE A 72 12.45 0.43 1.60
N THR A 73 11.72 1.50 1.91
CA THR A 73 12.32 2.78 2.35
C THR A 73 13.16 2.59 3.61
N PHE A 74 12.70 1.75 4.53
CA PHE A 74 13.37 1.40 5.77
C PHE A 74 14.70 0.65 5.53
N VAL A 75 14.68 -0.34 4.63
CA VAL A 75 15.91 -1.06 4.19
C VAL A 75 16.88 -0.11 3.47
N GLU A 76 16.38 0.84 2.69
CA GLU A 76 17.22 1.86 2.03
C GLU A 76 17.93 2.78 3.04
N ILE A 77 17.25 3.18 4.10
CA ILE A 77 17.83 3.95 5.20
C ILE A 77 18.92 3.17 5.91
N ALA A 78 18.67 1.89 6.21
CA ALA A 78 19.69 1.01 6.78
C ALA A 78 20.94 0.94 5.88
N TYR A 79 20.75 0.87 4.56
CA TYR A 79 21.88 0.84 3.63
C TYR A 79 22.66 2.16 3.59
N VAL A 80 21.97 3.29 3.70
CA VAL A 80 22.61 4.60 3.85
C VAL A 80 23.48 4.63 5.11
N ILE A 81 22.98 4.14 6.23
CA ILE A 81 23.72 4.06 7.50
C ILE A 81 24.92 3.12 7.34
N PHE A 82 24.71 1.91 6.81
CA PHE A 82 25.76 0.93 6.52
C PHE A 82 26.91 1.54 5.73
N LYS A 83 26.62 2.29 4.67
CA LYS A 83 27.65 2.93 3.83
C LYS A 83 28.26 4.18 4.46
N LYS A 84 27.47 5.04 5.13
CA LYS A 84 27.98 6.27 5.77
C LYS A 84 28.86 5.97 6.96
N CYS A 85 28.46 5.02 7.79
CA CYS A 85 29.23 4.56 8.95
C CYS A 85 30.35 3.58 8.55
N SER A 86 30.42 3.18 7.27
CA SER A 86 31.43 2.23 6.76
C SER A 86 31.45 0.91 7.55
N LEU A 87 30.26 0.40 7.89
CA LEU A 87 30.10 -0.84 8.62
C LEU A 87 30.64 -2.02 7.79
N LYS A 88 31.23 -3.01 8.46
CA LYS A 88 31.91 -4.13 7.81
C LYS A 88 30.96 -5.28 7.55
N LYS A 89 31.14 -6.00 6.43
CA LYS A 89 30.43 -7.27 6.22
C LYS A 89 30.98 -8.34 7.16
N LEU A 90 30.11 -9.25 7.59
CA LEU A 90 30.39 -10.38 8.48
C LEU A 90 30.38 -11.68 7.68
N LYS A 91 31.21 -12.64 8.11
CA LYS A 91 31.33 -13.95 7.43
C LYS A 91 30.10 -14.83 7.64
N ASN A 92 29.55 -14.82 8.86
CA ASN A 92 28.42 -15.68 9.27
C ASN A 92 27.22 -14.81 9.73
N PRO A 93 26.44 -14.25 8.79
CA PRO A 93 25.39 -13.28 9.13
C PRO A 93 24.22 -13.85 9.93
N LEU A 94 23.95 -15.16 9.83
CA LEU A 94 22.84 -15.84 10.53
C LEU A 94 23.22 -16.41 11.91
N ASP A 95 24.45 -16.17 12.36
CA ASP A 95 24.95 -16.63 13.66
C ASP A 95 24.62 -15.60 14.75
N PHE A 96 23.35 -15.55 15.16
CA PHE A 96 22.79 -14.48 16.01
C PHE A 96 23.08 -14.62 17.50
N PHE A 97 23.44 -15.82 17.97
CA PHE A 97 23.54 -16.14 19.38
C PHE A 97 24.86 -16.86 19.63
N LYS A 98 25.65 -16.37 20.59
CA LYS A 98 26.93 -17.00 20.95
C LYS A 98 26.70 -18.18 21.88
N CYS A 99 25.63 -18.15 22.68
CA CYS A 99 25.26 -19.25 23.58
C CYS A 99 23.74 -19.39 23.76
N ASP A 100 23.30 -20.55 24.27
CA ASP A 100 21.89 -20.91 24.42
C ASP A 100 21.11 -19.93 25.32
N SER A 101 21.76 -19.34 26.32
CA SER A 101 21.12 -18.33 27.19
C SER A 101 20.70 -17.09 26.43
N ASP A 102 21.44 -16.69 25.39
CA ASP A 102 21.11 -15.51 24.57
C ASP A 102 19.82 -15.75 23.78
N TYR A 103 19.62 -16.98 23.30
CA TYR A 103 18.39 -17.39 22.63
C TYR A 103 17.19 -17.36 23.58
N TRP A 104 17.33 -17.90 24.80
CA TRP A 104 16.24 -17.92 25.77
C TRP A 104 15.86 -16.52 26.27
N ASN A 105 16.84 -15.62 26.44
CA ASN A 105 16.62 -14.22 26.78
C ASN A 105 15.89 -13.47 25.65
N TYR A 106 16.18 -13.81 24.39
CA TYR A 106 15.45 -13.28 23.24
C TYR A 106 13.99 -13.78 23.18
N VAL A 107 13.76 -15.07 23.40
CA VAL A 107 12.42 -15.70 23.32
C VAL A 107 11.51 -15.32 24.51
N SER A 108 12.05 -15.13 25.71
CA SER A 108 11.27 -14.84 26.92
C SER A 108 10.68 -13.42 26.96
N GLY A 109 11.11 -12.53 26.04
CA GLY A 109 10.62 -11.16 25.98
C GLY A 109 11.10 -10.25 27.12
N GLU A 110 12.01 -10.73 27.97
CA GLU A 110 12.65 -9.92 29.02
C GLU A 110 13.63 -8.89 28.44
N CYS A 111 14.06 -9.04 27.18
CA CYS A 111 14.87 -8.06 26.46
C CYS A 111 14.09 -7.34 25.35
N LEU A 112 13.20 -6.42 25.74
CA LEU A 112 13.12 -5.13 25.03
C LEU A 112 13.97 -4.05 25.73
N SER A 113 14.54 -4.37 26.91
CA SER A 113 15.47 -3.50 27.63
C SER A 113 16.92 -3.72 27.17
N VAL A 114 17.44 -2.67 26.54
CA VAL A 114 18.80 -2.12 26.64
C VAL A 114 19.69 -2.83 27.69
N ASN A 115 20.61 -3.68 27.21
CA ASN A 115 21.89 -4.16 27.80
C ASN A 115 22.09 -5.68 27.63
N ASP A 116 22.17 -6.16 26.37
CA ASP A 116 22.93 -7.36 25.94
C ASP A 116 22.52 -7.87 24.54
N ILE A 117 21.54 -7.23 23.89
CA ILE A 117 21.31 -7.45 22.45
C ILE A 117 22.43 -6.78 21.67
N GLU A 118 23.09 -7.55 20.81
CA GLU A 118 24.11 -7.19 19.82
C GLU A 118 23.97 -5.76 19.28
N SER A 119 25.13 -5.15 19.00
CA SER A 119 25.25 -3.74 18.65
C SER A 119 24.38 -3.41 17.41
N PRO A 120 23.69 -2.25 17.35
CA PRO A 120 22.91 -1.86 16.18
C PRO A 120 23.69 -1.94 14.87
N GLU A 121 25.00 -1.70 14.94
CA GLU A 121 25.97 -1.85 13.86
C GLU A 121 26.07 -3.28 13.38
N ASP A 122 26.27 -4.23 14.30
CA ASP A 122 26.42 -5.64 13.99
C ASP A 122 25.19 -6.17 13.25
N GLU A 123 23.98 -5.80 13.69
CA GLU A 123 22.74 -6.24 13.06
C GLU A 123 22.54 -5.66 11.65
N ILE A 124 22.86 -4.38 11.43
CA ILE A 124 22.85 -3.77 10.09
C ILE A 124 23.91 -4.46 9.21
N SER A 125 25.08 -4.77 9.78
CA SER A 125 26.13 -5.51 9.11
C SER A 125 25.70 -6.93 8.73
N ARG A 126 25.06 -7.68 9.63
CA ARG A 126 24.48 -9.01 9.36
C ARG A 126 23.50 -8.95 8.21
N PHE A 127 22.58 -7.98 8.22
CA PHE A 127 21.57 -7.78 7.19
C PHE A 127 22.18 -7.64 5.78
N PHE A 128 23.17 -6.75 5.60
CA PHE A 128 23.82 -6.53 4.30
C PHE A 128 24.97 -7.51 3.98
N SER A 129 25.29 -8.40 4.91
CA SER A 129 26.21 -9.53 4.69
C SER A 129 25.47 -10.77 4.21
N PHE A 130 24.23 -10.95 4.68
CA PHE A 130 23.35 -12.02 4.19
C PHE A 130 23.00 -11.82 2.71
N GLN A 131 22.59 -10.60 2.34
CA GLN A 131 22.25 -10.25 0.97
C GLN A 131 22.64 -8.80 0.65
N SER A 132 22.99 -8.54 -0.61
CA SER A 132 23.18 -7.18 -1.12
C SER A 132 21.86 -6.41 -1.15
N LEU A 133 21.89 -5.07 -1.21
CA LEU A 133 20.68 -4.26 -1.35
C LEU A 133 19.84 -4.66 -2.58
N GLY A 134 20.50 -5.03 -3.69
CA GLY A 134 19.82 -5.50 -4.91
C GLY A 134 19.04 -6.79 -4.68
N GLN A 135 19.65 -7.77 -4.02
CA GLN A 135 18.99 -9.03 -3.65
C GLN A 135 17.86 -8.81 -2.63
N TRP A 136 18.06 -7.90 -1.68
CA TRP A 136 16.98 -7.51 -0.77
C TRP A 136 15.80 -6.88 -1.49
N TYR A 137 16.02 -6.12 -2.55
CA TYR A 137 14.92 -5.64 -3.38
C TYR A 137 14.16 -6.79 -4.06
N GLU A 138 14.85 -7.82 -4.54
CA GLU A 138 14.21 -9.03 -5.10
C GLU A 138 13.35 -9.72 -4.04
N VAL A 139 13.88 -9.92 -2.82
CA VAL A 139 13.12 -10.51 -1.70
C VAL A 139 11.90 -9.66 -1.33
N LEU A 140 12.04 -8.33 -1.28
CA LEU A 140 10.94 -7.42 -0.95
C LEU A 140 9.88 -7.36 -2.06
N ASP A 141 10.30 -7.48 -3.32
CA ASP A 141 9.40 -7.60 -4.47
C ASP A 141 8.69 -8.97 -4.46
N GLU A 142 9.36 -10.04 -4.06
CA GLU A 142 8.71 -11.33 -3.87
C GLU A 142 7.69 -11.30 -2.71
N ILE A 143 8.01 -10.65 -1.59
CA ILE A 143 7.04 -10.42 -0.51
C ILE A 143 5.81 -9.71 -1.08
N TRP A 144 6.02 -8.62 -1.82
CA TRP A 144 4.95 -7.88 -2.49
C TRP A 144 4.06 -8.76 -3.39
N ILE A 145 4.70 -9.50 -4.30
CA ILE A 145 4.03 -10.31 -5.31
C ILE A 145 3.25 -11.44 -4.65
N ASN A 146 3.85 -12.17 -3.71
CA ASN A 146 3.22 -13.32 -3.06
C ASN A 146 2.13 -12.91 -2.05
N MET A 147 2.14 -11.67 -1.57
CA MET A 147 0.98 -11.10 -0.89
C MET A 147 -0.16 -10.72 -1.84
N SER A 148 0.06 -10.69 -3.16
CA SER A 148 -0.99 -10.40 -4.15
C SER A 148 -1.47 -11.66 -4.88
N ASP A 149 -0.58 -12.63 -5.09
CA ASP A 149 -0.86 -13.91 -5.73
C ASP A 149 -1.01 -15.04 -4.69
N ARG A 150 -2.23 -15.54 -4.52
CA ARG A 150 -2.56 -16.58 -3.54
C ARG A 150 -1.93 -17.95 -3.85
N ASN A 151 -1.32 -18.12 -5.01
CA ASN A 151 -0.69 -19.37 -5.44
C ASN A 151 0.84 -19.25 -5.63
N GLY A 152 1.44 -18.11 -5.28
CA GLY A 152 2.88 -17.90 -5.42
C GLY A 152 3.71 -18.70 -4.41
N GLU A 153 4.91 -19.12 -4.82
CA GLU A 153 5.88 -19.80 -3.97
C GLU A 153 6.94 -18.80 -3.49
N PHE A 154 6.65 -18.06 -2.41
CA PHE A 154 7.59 -17.12 -1.81
C PHE A 154 8.90 -17.83 -1.43
N LEU A 155 10.04 -17.38 -1.98
CA LEU A 155 11.35 -18.02 -1.82
C LEU A 155 11.32 -19.53 -2.12
N GLY A 156 10.51 -19.95 -3.10
CA GLY A 156 10.36 -21.36 -3.45
C GLY A 156 9.85 -22.25 -2.30
N ASN A 157 9.14 -21.66 -1.32
CA ASN A 157 8.72 -22.31 -0.08
C ASN A 157 9.86 -22.89 0.77
N VAL A 158 11.08 -22.37 0.63
CA VAL A 158 12.24 -22.80 1.44
C VAL A 158 12.14 -22.19 2.84
N GLY A 159 11.56 -22.95 3.77
CA GLY A 159 11.27 -22.47 5.14
C GLY A 159 12.46 -21.85 5.88
N LYS A 160 13.69 -22.30 5.63
CA LYS A 160 14.90 -21.71 6.24
C LYS A 160 15.18 -20.29 5.75
N GLU A 161 14.97 -20.02 4.47
CA GLU A 161 15.19 -18.69 3.88
C GLU A 161 14.10 -17.72 4.31
N ILE A 162 12.85 -18.20 4.40
CA ILE A 162 11.72 -17.44 4.94
C ILE A 162 11.99 -17.01 6.40
N LEU A 163 12.44 -17.95 7.24
CA LEU A 163 12.77 -17.66 8.64
C LEU A 163 13.94 -16.67 8.76
N ALA A 164 14.99 -16.84 7.95
CA ALA A 164 16.13 -15.93 7.92
C ALA A 164 15.71 -14.52 7.49
N THR A 165 14.90 -14.38 6.42
CA THR A 165 14.36 -13.10 5.95
C THR A 165 13.54 -12.42 7.03
N ARG A 166 12.63 -13.16 7.69
CA ARG A 166 11.81 -12.64 8.80
C ARG A 166 12.69 -12.12 9.93
N GLU A 167 13.60 -12.94 10.42
CA GLU A 167 14.44 -12.63 11.59
C GLU A 167 15.33 -11.41 11.31
N LEU A 168 15.96 -11.35 10.13
CA LEU A 168 16.82 -10.23 9.73
C LEU A 168 16.04 -8.92 9.58
N LEU A 169 14.84 -8.94 8.99
CA LEU A 169 14.00 -7.74 8.88
C LEU A 169 13.54 -7.23 10.26
N GLN A 170 13.16 -8.14 11.17
CA GLN A 170 12.73 -7.77 12.52
C GLN A 170 13.90 -7.20 13.34
N ARG A 171 15.08 -7.81 13.28
CA ARG A 171 16.29 -7.29 13.94
C ARG A 171 16.73 -5.95 13.37
N LEU A 172 16.65 -5.77 12.05
CA LEU A 172 16.92 -4.48 11.43
C LEU A 172 16.00 -3.38 11.97
N ALA A 173 14.72 -3.70 12.17
CA ALA A 173 13.76 -2.77 12.76
C ALA A 173 14.14 -2.32 14.18
N ILE A 174 14.53 -3.28 15.01
CA ILE A 174 14.98 -3.03 16.38
C ILE A 174 16.26 -2.20 16.40
N SER A 175 17.23 -2.50 15.53
CA SER A 175 18.51 -1.80 15.49
C SER A 175 18.38 -0.34 15.04
N LEU A 176 17.54 -0.08 14.03
CA LEU A 176 17.26 1.29 13.62
C LEU A 176 16.48 2.07 14.69
N HIS A 177 15.62 1.41 15.46
CA HIS A 177 14.96 2.03 16.62
C HIS A 177 15.98 2.41 17.71
N LYS A 178 16.95 1.54 18.02
CA LYS A 178 18.02 1.85 18.98
C LYS A 178 18.85 3.06 18.53
N ILE A 179 19.17 3.16 17.24
CA ILE A 179 19.87 4.34 16.66
C ILE A 179 19.03 5.61 16.84
N TYR A 180 17.71 5.51 16.65
CA TYR A 180 16.78 6.59 16.94
C TYR A 180 16.78 7.00 18.42
N GLU A 181 16.67 6.05 19.35
CA GLU A 181 16.68 6.30 20.79
C GLU A 181 17.99 6.95 21.25
N ASN A 182 19.11 6.47 20.71
CA ASN A 182 20.45 6.99 20.98
C ASN A 182 20.72 8.35 20.31
N LYS A 183 19.84 8.80 19.39
CA LYS A 183 19.92 10.06 18.63
C LYS A 183 21.27 10.28 17.93
N SER A 184 21.99 9.20 17.65
CA SER A 184 23.36 9.23 17.13
C SER A 184 23.55 8.06 16.18
N LEU A 185 24.27 8.32 15.08
CA LEU A 185 24.68 7.26 14.17
C LEU A 185 25.83 6.48 14.79
N PRO A 186 25.99 5.20 14.41
CA PRO A 186 27.16 4.42 14.74
C PRO A 186 28.49 5.14 14.51
N ASP A 187 29.29 5.24 15.56
CA ASP A 187 30.66 5.75 15.48
C ASP A 187 31.63 4.61 15.15
N ASN A 188 32.56 4.88 14.22
CA ASN A 188 33.56 3.93 13.76
C ASN A 188 34.68 3.65 14.80
N SER A 189 34.54 4.12 16.04
CA SER A 189 35.63 4.24 17.02
C SER A 189 35.71 3.14 18.08
N THR A 190 34.82 2.14 18.09
CA THR A 190 34.92 1.04 19.05
C THR A 190 34.56 -0.30 18.42
N ASN A 191 35.58 -0.97 17.88
CA ASN A 191 35.73 -2.43 17.94
C ASN A 191 37.21 -2.78 17.66
N ASN A 192 38.07 -2.35 18.58
CA ASN A 192 39.33 -3.01 18.91
C ASN A 192 39.15 -3.58 20.31
N GLN A 193 38.66 -4.82 20.40
CA GLN A 193 38.68 -5.73 21.56
C GLN A 193 37.88 -6.97 21.12
N GLU A 194 38.36 -8.21 21.13
CA GLU A 194 39.62 -8.84 21.50
C GLU A 194 39.62 -10.17 20.74
N GLU A 195 40.67 -10.44 19.95
CA GLU A 195 41.04 -11.81 19.63
C GLU A 195 41.45 -12.47 20.95
N ILE A 196 40.66 -13.44 21.43
CA ILE A 196 41.15 -14.43 22.38
C ILE A 196 40.97 -15.79 21.73
N GLU A 197 42.05 -16.26 21.13
CA GLU A 197 42.36 -17.68 21.05
C GLU A 197 42.35 -18.28 22.47
N SER A 198 41.46 -19.24 22.75
CA SER A 198 41.78 -20.36 23.65
C SER A 198 40.74 -21.48 23.54
N GLU A 199 41.10 -22.47 22.73
CA GLU A 199 40.99 -23.91 22.93
C GLU A 199 40.05 -24.52 24.01
N LYS A 200 39.31 -25.53 23.50
CA LYS A 200 39.11 -26.91 24.03
C LYS A 200 37.76 -27.29 24.66
N ASN A 201 37.10 -28.19 23.92
CA ASN A 201 36.38 -29.39 24.36
C ASN A 201 35.29 -29.26 25.43
N GLN A 202 34.03 -29.49 25.05
CA GLN A 202 33.36 -30.76 25.41
C GLN A 202 32.02 -30.95 24.68
N ASP A 203 31.94 -32.13 24.06
CA ASP A 203 30.81 -33.04 23.89
C ASP A 203 29.58 -32.65 23.06
N GLN A 204 29.67 -33.09 21.81
CA GLN A 204 28.67 -33.79 21.02
C GLN A 204 27.41 -34.25 21.78
N THR A 205 26.24 -33.86 21.26
CA THR A 205 25.23 -34.87 20.93
C THR A 205 24.51 -34.45 19.66
N SER A 206 24.79 -35.21 18.60
CA SER A 206 24.24 -35.09 17.27
C SER A 206 22.84 -35.69 17.17
N LEU A 207 22.04 -35.12 16.27
CA LEU A 207 21.17 -35.89 15.37
C LEU A 207 21.29 -35.29 13.97
N GLU A 208 22.21 -35.88 13.20
CA GLU A 208 22.26 -35.91 11.74
C GLU A 208 20.92 -36.49 11.22
N GLN A 209 20.36 -36.14 10.06
CA GLN A 209 20.87 -36.33 8.69
C GLN A 209 20.04 -35.44 7.74
N THR A 210 20.65 -34.44 7.09
CA THR A 210 21.03 -34.40 5.66
C THR A 210 19.91 -34.64 4.65
N ASP A 211 19.56 -33.59 3.91
CA ASP A 211 19.62 -33.64 2.46
C ASP A 211 20.07 -32.29 1.85
N ASN A 212 20.85 -32.42 0.79
CA ASN A 212 21.78 -31.46 0.18
C ASN A 212 21.21 -30.07 -0.14
N ILE A 213 21.89 -29.02 0.33
CA ILE A 213 21.90 -27.72 -0.34
C ILE A 213 23.34 -27.45 -0.78
N LYS A 214 23.54 -27.41 -2.10
CA LYS A 214 24.76 -26.93 -2.74
C LYS A 214 24.94 -25.45 -2.41
N THR A 215 25.74 -25.14 -1.41
CA THR A 215 26.33 -23.81 -1.26
C THR A 215 27.24 -23.61 -2.47
N LYS A 216 26.89 -22.66 -3.35
CA LYS A 216 27.83 -22.13 -4.33
C LYS A 216 28.91 -21.36 -3.56
N GLU A 217 29.99 -22.04 -3.23
CA GLU A 217 31.28 -21.40 -2.99
C GLU A 217 31.70 -20.73 -4.29
N GLY A 218 31.64 -19.40 -4.32
CA GLY A 218 32.24 -18.55 -5.33
C GLY A 218 33.06 -17.49 -4.62
N SER A 219 34.35 -17.43 -4.94
CA SER A 219 35.34 -16.50 -4.40
C SER A 219 34.82 -15.06 -4.31
N PHE A 220 34.93 -14.47 -3.12
CA PHE A 220 34.72 -13.05 -2.88
C PHE A 220 35.87 -12.25 -3.52
N ASP A 221 35.68 -11.86 -4.78
CA ASP A 221 36.45 -10.81 -5.42
C ASP A 221 35.61 -9.52 -5.45
N ASP A 222 36.07 -8.50 -4.72
CA ASP A 222 35.56 -7.12 -4.64
C ASP A 222 35.57 -6.36 -5.99
N ALA A 223 35.81 -7.05 -7.11
CA ALA A 223 35.97 -6.46 -8.44
C ALA A 223 34.72 -6.56 -9.34
N VAL A 224 33.75 -7.43 -9.03
CA VAL A 224 32.66 -7.77 -9.98
C VAL A 224 31.36 -6.98 -9.75
N GLU A 225 31.19 -6.25 -8.64
CA GLU A 225 30.01 -5.39 -8.40
C GLU A 225 29.96 -4.10 -9.27
N ASN A 226 30.84 -3.95 -10.27
CA ASN A 226 30.86 -2.79 -11.16
C ASN A 226 30.05 -2.93 -12.45
N GLU A 227 29.45 -4.08 -12.76
CA GLU A 227 28.61 -4.24 -13.95
C GLU A 227 27.28 -4.92 -13.61
N ILE A 228 26.24 -4.07 -13.54
CA ILE A 228 24.83 -4.22 -13.96
C ILE A 228 24.01 -3.26 -13.08
N PHE A 229 24.19 -1.96 -13.30
CA PHE A 229 23.22 -0.94 -12.88
C PHE A 229 22.40 -0.57 -14.12
N SER A 230 21.40 -1.40 -14.47
CA SER A 230 20.41 -1.08 -15.49
C SER A 230 19.16 -0.45 -14.88
N LEU A 231 18.62 0.54 -15.62
CA LEU A 231 17.59 1.51 -15.28
C LEU A 231 16.34 0.99 -14.52
N LYS A 232 15.78 1.91 -13.73
CA LYS A 232 14.40 1.88 -13.21
C LYS A 232 13.41 1.25 -14.21
N LYS A 233 12.88 0.08 -13.89
CA LYS A 233 11.47 -0.17 -14.18
C LYS A 233 10.69 0.63 -13.13
N GLN A 234 10.14 1.76 -13.57
CA GLN A 234 9.07 2.43 -12.83
C GLN A 234 8.02 1.38 -12.50
N VAL A 235 7.55 1.36 -11.25
CA VAL A 235 6.28 0.71 -10.92
C VAL A 235 5.27 1.36 -11.85
N THR A 236 4.80 0.59 -12.82
CA THR A 236 3.59 0.94 -13.55
C THR A 236 2.51 0.85 -12.49
N LEU A 237 1.86 1.98 -12.19
CA LEU A 237 0.56 1.95 -11.54
C LEU A 237 -0.25 0.86 -12.25
N PRO A 238 -0.94 -0.04 -11.52
CA PRO A 238 -1.86 -0.94 -12.17
C PRO A 238 -2.71 -0.09 -13.12
N PRO A 239 -2.87 -0.45 -14.40
CA PRO A 239 -3.50 0.43 -15.38
C PRO A 239 -4.81 1.03 -14.86
N TRP A 240 -5.57 0.29 -14.05
CA TRP A 240 -6.85 0.68 -13.43
C TRP A 240 -6.79 1.70 -12.28
N LEU A 241 -5.61 2.03 -11.74
CA LEU A 241 -5.42 3.05 -10.69
C LEU A 241 -4.63 4.28 -11.18
N ALA A 242 -4.12 4.24 -12.41
CA ALA A 242 -3.69 5.44 -13.12
C ALA A 242 -4.89 5.98 -13.90
N PRO A 243 -5.02 7.31 -14.10
CA PRO A 243 -6.01 7.85 -15.02
C PRO A 243 -5.89 7.15 -16.37
N GLN A 244 -6.90 6.34 -16.71
CA GLN A 244 -6.95 5.66 -17.98
C GLN A 244 -7.57 6.57 -19.02
N PRO A 245 -7.12 6.48 -20.28
CA PRO A 245 -7.86 7.09 -21.37
C PRO A 245 -9.26 6.47 -21.43
N PHE A 246 -10.26 7.30 -21.72
CA PHE A 246 -11.63 6.83 -21.83
C PHE A 246 -11.75 5.70 -22.87
N SER A 247 -12.35 4.59 -22.45
CA SER A 247 -12.75 3.50 -23.33
C SER A 247 -13.89 2.73 -22.69
N ILE A 248 -14.78 2.14 -23.50
CA ILE A 248 -15.89 1.30 -23.00
C ILE A 248 -15.36 0.18 -22.09
N LYS A 249 -14.23 -0.43 -22.46
CA LYS A 249 -13.58 -1.45 -21.64
C LYS A 249 -13.15 -0.94 -20.27
N ALA A 250 -12.63 0.28 -20.17
CA ALA A 250 -12.26 0.87 -18.87
C ALA A 250 -13.50 1.12 -17.98
N VAL A 251 -14.63 1.50 -18.58
CA VAL A 251 -15.90 1.63 -17.85
C VAL A 251 -16.45 0.25 -17.42
N GLN A 252 -16.32 -0.78 -18.26
CA GLN A 252 -16.66 -2.16 -17.88
C GLN A 252 -15.77 -2.69 -16.75
N ASP A 253 -14.46 -2.43 -16.80
CA ASP A 253 -13.51 -2.81 -15.75
C ASP A 253 -13.89 -2.19 -14.39
N PHE A 254 -14.42 -0.95 -14.36
CA PHE A 254 -14.98 -0.34 -13.15
C PHE A 254 -16.13 -1.18 -12.54
N PHE A 255 -17.03 -1.71 -13.36
CA PHE A 255 -18.16 -2.55 -12.91
C PHE A 255 -17.78 -4.02 -12.65
N SER A 256 -16.61 -4.49 -13.08
CA SER A 256 -16.12 -5.83 -12.74
C SER A 256 -15.85 -6.00 -11.23
N HIS A 257 -15.67 -4.90 -10.49
CA HIS A 257 -15.38 -4.88 -9.05
C HIS A 257 -16.65 -4.77 -8.18
N GLY A 258 -17.78 -4.43 -8.79
CA GLY A 258 -19.08 -4.32 -8.14
C GLY A 258 -20.16 -4.09 -9.18
N CYS A 259 -21.23 -4.88 -9.12
CA CYS A 259 -22.41 -4.62 -9.94
C CYS A 259 -23.03 -3.26 -9.59
N LEU A 260 -23.92 -2.77 -10.46
CA LEU A 260 -24.56 -1.46 -10.30
C LEU A 260 -25.15 -1.26 -8.89
N ASP A 261 -25.86 -2.25 -8.36
CA ASP A 261 -26.48 -2.17 -7.03
C ASP A 261 -25.45 -2.06 -5.90
N ARG A 262 -24.30 -2.74 -6.03
CA ARG A 262 -23.22 -2.65 -5.04
C ARG A 262 -22.60 -1.26 -5.01
N TRP A 263 -22.38 -0.65 -6.18
CA TRP A 263 -21.88 0.73 -6.24
C TRP A 263 -22.87 1.72 -5.63
N LYS A 264 -24.18 1.56 -5.90
CA LYS A 264 -25.23 2.37 -5.25
C LYS A 264 -25.21 2.21 -3.74
N GLU A 265 -25.05 0.98 -3.24
CA GLU A 265 -24.98 0.69 -1.81
C GLU A 265 -23.76 1.36 -1.15
N HIS A 266 -22.59 1.27 -1.79
CA HIS A 266 -21.35 1.90 -1.32
C HIS A 266 -21.48 3.43 -1.25
N ILE A 267 -21.97 4.08 -2.31
CA ILE A 267 -22.15 5.54 -2.35
C ILE A 267 -23.18 5.99 -1.32
N LYS A 268 -24.26 5.23 -1.14
CA LYS A 268 -25.29 5.50 -0.12
C LYS A 268 -24.74 5.40 1.30
N TYR A 269 -23.93 4.38 1.58
CA TYR A 269 -23.30 4.23 2.89
C TYR A 269 -22.23 5.31 3.13
N TRP A 270 -21.48 5.69 2.09
CA TRP A 270 -20.53 6.79 2.15
C TRP A 270 -21.21 8.13 2.47
N HIS A 271 -22.27 8.48 1.74
CA HIS A 271 -23.10 9.65 2.03
C HIS A 271 -23.62 9.64 3.46
N ARG A 272 -24.19 8.53 3.92
CA ARG A 272 -24.68 8.39 5.31
C ARG A 272 -23.58 8.61 6.33
N ALA A 273 -22.37 8.12 6.05
CA ALA A 273 -21.24 8.31 6.94
C ALA A 273 -20.77 9.77 7.01
N ALA A 274 -20.83 10.50 5.89
CA ALA A 274 -20.48 11.91 5.85
C ALA A 274 -21.43 12.80 6.69
N ILE A 275 -22.71 12.41 6.85
CA ILE A 275 -23.75 13.25 7.49
C ILE A 275 -24.33 12.70 8.81
N THR A 276 -23.99 11.49 9.24
CA THR A 276 -24.58 10.85 10.44
C THR A 276 -23.51 10.47 11.45
N GLU A 277 -23.60 10.98 12.69
CA GLU A 277 -22.62 10.78 13.79
C GLU A 277 -22.42 9.31 14.24
N ASN A 278 -23.08 8.33 13.61
CA ASN A 278 -23.03 6.92 13.99
C ASN A 278 -22.78 5.96 12.80
N CYS A 279 -22.59 6.50 11.59
CA CYS A 279 -22.18 5.72 10.42
C CYS A 279 -20.74 6.13 10.10
N PHE A 280 -19.77 5.25 10.28
CA PHE A 280 -18.39 5.55 9.88
C PHE A 280 -17.70 4.26 9.44
N TRP A 281 -16.78 4.39 8.49
CA TRP A 281 -16.09 3.26 7.88
C TRP A 281 -14.95 2.81 8.80
N SER A 282 -15.27 2.01 9.82
CA SER A 282 -14.30 1.49 10.78
C SER A 282 -14.34 -0.03 10.90
N VAL A 283 -13.24 -0.58 11.44
CA VAL A 283 -13.01 -2.01 11.66
C VAL A 283 -13.98 -2.62 12.69
N GLY A 284 -14.88 -1.81 13.29
CA GLY A 284 -15.70 -2.19 14.44
C GLY A 284 -17.18 -2.48 14.18
N GLN A 285 -17.70 -2.35 12.96
CA GLN A 285 -19.10 -2.74 12.67
C GLN A 285 -19.18 -4.10 11.97
N GLU A 286 -20.18 -4.90 12.34
CA GLU A 286 -20.43 -6.30 11.98
C GLU A 286 -20.63 -6.58 10.48
N SER A 287 -20.42 -5.59 9.59
CA SER A 287 -20.55 -5.75 8.14
C SER A 287 -19.17 -5.80 7.46
N PRO A 288 -18.82 -6.90 6.76
CA PRO A 288 -17.54 -7.06 6.07
C PRO A 288 -17.36 -6.13 4.85
N TYR A 289 -18.36 -5.31 4.53
CA TYR A 289 -18.40 -4.44 3.34
C TYR A 289 -18.10 -2.96 3.61
N TYR A 290 -18.00 -2.54 4.88
CA TYR A 290 -17.98 -1.11 5.26
C TYR A 290 -16.76 -0.70 6.11
N GLY A 291 -15.56 -1.18 5.75
CA GLY A 291 -14.30 -0.81 6.41
C GLY A 291 -13.56 0.35 5.73
N GLY A 292 -12.72 1.09 6.46
CA GLY A 292 -12.00 2.26 5.94
C GLY A 292 -11.13 2.00 4.70
N SER A 293 -10.60 0.78 4.52
CA SER A 293 -9.91 0.38 3.29
C SER A 293 -10.85 0.25 2.09
N THR A 294 -12.09 -0.19 2.31
CA THR A 294 -13.14 -0.25 1.28
C THR A 294 -13.56 1.17 0.90
N LEU A 295 -13.60 2.09 1.86
CA LEU A 295 -13.84 3.51 1.57
C LEU A 295 -12.75 4.10 0.68
N LEU A 296 -11.48 3.89 1.02
CA LEU A 296 -10.36 4.40 0.23
C LEU A 296 -10.33 3.81 -1.19
N PHE A 297 -10.69 2.53 -1.33
CA PHE A 297 -10.85 1.88 -2.62
C PHE A 297 -11.99 2.52 -3.43
N ASN A 298 -13.18 2.64 -2.83
CA ASN A 298 -14.34 3.26 -3.47
C ASN A 298 -14.05 4.71 -3.90
N TYR A 299 -13.39 5.50 -3.03
CA TYR A 299 -12.90 6.83 -3.35
C TYR A 299 -12.01 6.81 -4.60
N SER A 300 -11.01 5.94 -4.62
CA SER A 300 -10.04 5.87 -5.73
C SER A 300 -10.71 5.48 -7.06
N CYS A 301 -11.68 4.57 -7.02
CA CYS A 301 -12.44 4.16 -8.20
C CYS A 301 -13.34 5.27 -8.72
N ILE A 302 -14.11 5.94 -7.85
CA ILE A 302 -14.98 7.05 -8.22
C ILE A 302 -14.15 8.23 -8.74
N TYR A 303 -13.04 8.56 -8.08
CA TYR A 303 -12.11 9.57 -8.54
C TYR A 303 -11.61 9.28 -9.96
N SER A 304 -11.15 8.06 -10.20
CA SER A 304 -10.63 7.63 -11.51
C SER A 304 -11.72 7.65 -12.59
N LEU A 305 -12.95 7.26 -12.26
CA LEU A 305 -14.11 7.35 -13.17
C LEU A 305 -14.37 8.79 -13.58
N LEU A 306 -14.44 9.71 -12.62
CA LEU A 306 -14.69 11.13 -12.87
C LEU A 306 -13.56 11.77 -13.69
N GLU A 307 -12.31 11.48 -13.36
CA GLU A 307 -11.15 11.99 -14.08
C GLU A 307 -11.11 11.49 -15.53
N MET A 308 -11.44 10.21 -15.76
CA MET A 308 -11.52 9.62 -17.10
C MET A 308 -12.56 10.35 -17.98
N PHE A 309 -13.78 10.52 -17.50
CA PHE A 309 -14.83 11.21 -18.26
C PHE A 309 -14.52 12.70 -18.46
N ARG A 310 -13.95 13.37 -17.45
CA ARG A 310 -13.54 14.78 -17.56
C ARG A 310 -12.47 14.98 -18.63
N ASN A 311 -11.40 14.17 -18.60
CA ASN A 311 -10.33 14.25 -19.59
C ASN A 311 -10.86 14.05 -21.02
N GLU A 312 -11.80 13.12 -21.21
CA GLU A 312 -12.43 12.89 -22.51
C GLU A 312 -13.40 14.02 -22.90
N ALA A 313 -14.13 14.60 -21.95
CA ALA A 313 -14.98 15.77 -22.19
C ALA A 313 -14.16 16.99 -22.62
N ASP A 314 -13.00 17.22 -22.00
CA ASP A 314 -12.05 18.27 -22.38
C ASP A 314 -11.53 18.07 -23.81
N LEU A 315 -11.20 16.84 -24.19
CA LEU A 315 -10.81 16.48 -25.56
C LEU A 315 -11.93 16.74 -26.57
N ARG A 316 -13.18 16.46 -26.18
CA ARG A 316 -14.38 16.70 -27.00
C ARG A 316 -14.88 18.15 -26.95
N LYS A 317 -14.24 19.02 -26.16
CA LYS A 317 -14.60 20.44 -25.95
C LYS A 317 -16.04 20.61 -25.47
N ILE A 318 -16.47 19.76 -24.53
CA ILE A 318 -17.77 19.91 -23.88
C ILE A 318 -17.63 20.98 -22.80
N ASP A 319 -18.34 22.09 -22.96
CA ASP A 319 -18.22 23.25 -22.09
C ASP A 319 -18.72 22.99 -20.66
N TYR A 320 -18.22 23.82 -19.74
CA TYR A 320 -18.72 23.92 -18.37
C TYR A 320 -20.17 24.41 -18.37
N VAL A 321 -21.07 23.66 -17.72
CA VAL A 321 -22.45 24.07 -17.53
C VAL A 321 -22.55 24.73 -16.17
N ALA A 322 -22.74 26.05 -16.15
CA ALA A 322 -22.90 26.78 -14.91
C ALA A 322 -24.08 26.24 -14.11
N LYS A 323 -23.83 25.97 -12.82
CA LYS A 323 -24.83 25.55 -11.84
C LYS A 323 -26.02 26.51 -11.86
N ASP A 324 -27.21 26.04 -12.24
CA ASP A 324 -28.43 26.80 -12.03
C ASP A 324 -28.78 26.70 -10.53
N PRO A 325 -28.73 27.80 -9.75
CA PRO A 325 -29.06 27.77 -8.33
C PRO A 325 -30.52 27.38 -8.06
N ASN A 326 -31.40 27.43 -9.07
CA ASN A 326 -32.79 26.96 -8.99
C ASN A 326 -32.97 25.51 -9.46
N GLN A 327 -31.94 24.88 -10.03
CA GLN A 327 -31.88 23.42 -10.14
C GLN A 327 -31.56 22.85 -8.76
N GLN A 328 -32.49 23.00 -7.81
CA GLN A 328 -32.78 21.90 -6.91
C GLN A 328 -33.26 20.77 -7.82
N ILE A 329 -32.32 20.00 -8.39
CA ILE A 329 -32.69 18.87 -9.22
C ILE A 329 -33.46 17.95 -8.27
N LEU A 330 -34.78 17.98 -8.40
CA LEU A 330 -35.71 16.99 -7.93
C LEU A 330 -35.34 15.68 -8.66
N ILE A 331 -34.21 15.06 -8.30
CA ILE A 331 -33.87 13.72 -8.80
C ILE A 331 -34.82 12.68 -8.17
N ARG A 332 -35.48 13.06 -7.07
CA ARG A 332 -36.38 12.20 -6.28
C ARG A 332 -37.65 11.71 -6.99
N ASP A 333 -38.07 12.35 -8.09
CA ASP A 333 -39.29 11.97 -8.82
C ASP A 333 -39.01 11.54 -10.28
N THR A 334 -37.84 10.95 -10.55
CA THR A 334 -37.63 10.30 -11.85
C THR A 334 -38.33 8.94 -11.86
N ALA A 335 -39.14 8.68 -12.90
CA ALA A 335 -39.77 7.38 -13.09
C ALA A 335 -38.68 6.29 -13.15
N THR A 336 -38.84 5.24 -12.36
CA THR A 336 -37.83 4.18 -12.26
C THR A 336 -37.72 3.46 -13.60
N ILE A 337 -36.54 3.51 -14.23
CA ILE A 337 -36.26 2.80 -15.48
C ILE A 337 -35.76 1.40 -15.11
N THR A 338 -36.35 0.36 -15.69
CA THR A 338 -35.92 -1.02 -15.44
C THR A 338 -35.03 -1.50 -16.58
N VAL A 339 -33.87 -2.03 -16.22
CA VAL A 339 -32.84 -2.48 -17.15
C VAL A 339 -32.54 -3.94 -16.89
N VAL A 340 -32.45 -4.75 -17.95
CA VAL A 340 -32.05 -6.16 -17.87
C VAL A 340 -30.67 -6.32 -18.48
N ASN A 341 -29.75 -6.95 -17.74
CA ASN A 341 -28.42 -7.32 -18.23
C ASN A 341 -28.11 -8.76 -17.76
N ASN A 342 -27.87 -9.69 -18.69
CA ASN A 342 -27.51 -11.09 -18.39
C ASN A 342 -28.44 -11.75 -17.35
N ASP A 343 -29.76 -11.65 -17.54
CA ASP A 343 -30.84 -12.14 -16.67
C ASP A 343 -31.03 -11.39 -15.32
N ASP A 344 -30.13 -10.47 -14.96
CA ASP A 344 -30.26 -9.61 -13.78
C ASP A 344 -31.07 -8.35 -14.10
N LYS A 345 -31.98 -7.97 -13.18
CA LYS A 345 -32.82 -6.78 -13.29
C LYS A 345 -32.30 -5.67 -12.37
N PHE A 346 -32.00 -4.53 -12.96
CA PHE A 346 -31.57 -3.32 -12.28
C PHE A 346 -32.61 -2.21 -12.42
N HIS A 347 -32.75 -1.40 -11.37
CA HIS A 347 -33.64 -0.26 -11.35
C HIS A 347 -32.84 1.03 -11.28
N LEU A 348 -32.98 1.90 -12.28
CA LEU A 348 -32.38 3.22 -12.31
C LEU A 348 -33.34 4.20 -11.66
N SER A 349 -32.87 4.91 -10.64
CA SER A 349 -33.70 5.79 -9.81
C SER A 349 -33.30 7.26 -9.89
N HIS A 350 -32.22 7.57 -10.62
CA HIS A 350 -31.68 8.92 -10.76
C HIS A 350 -31.47 9.32 -12.23
N THR A 351 -31.50 8.34 -13.15
CA THR A 351 -31.47 8.55 -14.61
C THR A 351 -32.86 8.77 -15.20
N ASN A 352 -33.00 9.78 -16.07
CA ASN A 352 -34.21 10.00 -16.86
C ASN A 352 -34.06 9.51 -18.32
N THR A 353 -35.17 9.36 -19.05
CA THR A 353 -35.16 8.86 -20.44
C THR A 353 -34.46 9.81 -21.42
N GLU A 354 -34.48 11.11 -21.18
CA GLU A 354 -33.78 12.12 -22.02
C GLU A 354 -32.25 11.96 -21.94
N GLN A 355 -31.71 11.57 -20.79
CA GLN A 355 -30.29 11.32 -20.58
C GLN A 355 -29.79 10.06 -21.31
N LEU A 356 -30.69 9.18 -21.74
CA LEU A 356 -30.35 7.97 -22.50
C LEU A 356 -30.07 8.24 -23.98
N GLU A 357 -30.45 9.40 -24.51
CA GLU A 357 -30.21 9.75 -25.93
C GLU A 357 -28.72 9.94 -26.24
N ASP A 358 -27.97 10.53 -25.30
CA ASP A 358 -26.52 10.66 -25.36
C ASP A 358 -25.92 10.47 -23.96
N LEU A 359 -25.60 9.21 -23.66
CA LEU A 359 -25.09 8.78 -22.35
C LEU A 359 -23.79 9.51 -22.00
N PHE A 360 -22.86 9.64 -22.94
CA PHE A 360 -21.57 10.29 -22.68
C PHE A 360 -21.77 11.78 -22.39
N LEU A 361 -22.54 12.48 -23.23
CA LEU A 361 -22.80 13.90 -23.03
C LEU A 361 -23.54 14.16 -21.71
N SER A 362 -24.46 13.28 -21.33
CA SER A 362 -25.18 13.35 -20.05
C SER A 362 -24.24 13.19 -18.85
N ILE A 363 -23.34 12.22 -18.88
CA ILE A 363 -22.30 12.03 -17.84
C ILE A 363 -21.38 13.24 -17.79
N ALA A 364 -20.89 13.70 -18.94
CA ALA A 364 -19.98 14.85 -19.02
C ALA A 364 -20.63 16.12 -18.46
N LYS A 365 -21.91 16.37 -18.78
CA LYS A 365 -22.68 17.51 -18.23
C LYS A 365 -22.81 17.45 -16.72
N LEU A 366 -23.06 16.27 -16.15
CA LEU A 366 -23.13 16.08 -14.68
C LEU A 366 -21.78 16.34 -14.01
N ILE A 367 -20.69 15.81 -14.56
CA ILE A 367 -19.33 16.01 -14.03
C ILE A 367 -18.90 17.48 -14.12
N ASN A 368 -19.24 18.14 -15.23
CA ASN A 368 -18.90 19.54 -15.49
C ASN A 368 -19.77 20.55 -14.74
N GLN A 369 -20.71 20.13 -13.88
CA GLN A 369 -21.38 21.05 -12.94
C GLN A 369 -20.43 21.59 -11.86
N TYR A 370 -19.32 20.88 -11.64
CA TYR A 370 -18.26 21.24 -10.69
C TYR A 370 -16.92 21.25 -11.42
N THR A 371 -16.03 22.13 -11.00
CA THR A 371 -14.63 22.16 -11.44
C THR A 371 -13.85 20.96 -10.88
N LYS A 372 -12.64 20.73 -11.39
CA LYS A 372 -11.78 19.64 -10.88
C LYS A 372 -11.47 19.85 -9.39
N ILE A 373 -11.13 21.09 -9.04
CA ILE A 373 -10.80 21.48 -7.66
C ILE A 373 -11.99 21.24 -6.74
N GLU A 374 -13.20 21.62 -7.15
CA GLU A 374 -14.40 21.37 -6.34
C GLU A 374 -14.67 19.87 -6.16
N TRP A 375 -14.50 19.04 -7.19
CA TRP A 375 -14.61 17.58 -7.01
C TRP A 375 -13.54 17.00 -6.10
N ASP A 376 -12.29 17.47 -6.22
CA ASP A 376 -11.19 17.04 -5.36
C ASP A 376 -11.51 17.35 -3.89
N GLU A 377 -12.00 18.57 -3.61
CA GLU A 377 -12.44 19.01 -2.27
C GLU A 377 -13.63 18.18 -1.76
N ILE A 378 -14.70 18.05 -2.55
CA ILE A 378 -15.92 17.32 -2.16
C ILE A 378 -15.62 15.86 -1.82
N LEU A 379 -14.86 15.16 -2.67
CA LEU A 379 -14.55 13.74 -2.45
C LEU A 379 -13.59 13.55 -1.28
N TYR A 380 -12.68 14.51 -1.05
CA TYR A 380 -11.76 14.48 0.09
C TYR A 380 -12.51 14.73 1.40
N ASP A 381 -13.40 15.71 1.45
CA ASP A 381 -14.27 15.97 2.62
C ASP A 381 -15.08 14.72 2.97
N TRP A 382 -15.70 14.10 1.96
CA TRP A 382 -16.44 12.85 2.14
C TRP A 382 -15.55 11.71 2.65
N LEU A 383 -14.31 11.60 2.16
CA LEU A 383 -13.35 10.59 2.64
C LEU A 383 -12.97 10.85 4.11
N GLU A 384 -12.70 12.10 4.47
CA GLU A 384 -12.34 12.52 5.82
C GLU A 384 -13.49 12.24 6.80
N TYR A 385 -14.71 12.71 6.50
CA TYR A 385 -15.88 12.46 7.34
C TYR A 385 -16.27 10.98 7.38
N GLY A 386 -16.15 10.27 6.25
CA GLY A 386 -16.43 8.83 6.20
C GLY A 386 -15.50 7.99 7.08
N LEU A 387 -14.26 8.46 7.33
CA LEU A 387 -13.28 7.82 8.22
C LEU A 387 -13.34 8.34 9.67
N SER A 388 -13.96 9.50 9.89
CA SER A 388 -14.09 10.15 11.18
C SER A 388 -15.22 9.54 12.02
N LYS A 389 -15.10 9.65 13.35
CA LYS A 389 -16.24 9.42 14.27
C LYS A 389 -17.11 10.66 14.45
N GLU A 390 -16.64 11.79 13.98
CA GLU A 390 -17.33 13.07 14.03
C GLU A 390 -18.12 13.21 12.73
N ALA A 391 -19.43 13.49 12.82
CA ALA A 391 -20.18 13.91 11.64
C ALA A 391 -20.34 15.42 11.62
N TYR A 392 -20.53 15.93 10.41
CA TYR A 392 -20.70 17.36 10.19
C TYR A 392 -22.19 17.73 10.25
N ALA A 393 -22.65 18.22 11.40
CA ALA A 393 -24.06 18.54 11.66
C ALA A 393 -24.44 19.98 11.24
N ASN A 394 -24.23 20.35 9.97
CA ASN A 394 -24.72 21.61 9.40
C ASN A 394 -25.77 21.33 8.30
N GLU A 395 -26.94 21.98 8.37
CA GLU A 395 -28.05 21.83 7.42
C GLU A 395 -27.63 22.16 5.98
N ASP A 396 -26.82 23.20 5.80
CA ASP A 396 -26.29 23.59 4.48
C ASP A 396 -25.37 22.51 3.89
N PHE A 397 -24.52 21.91 4.72
CA PHE A 397 -23.61 20.83 4.32
C PHE A 397 -24.39 19.54 4.00
N SER A 398 -25.41 19.21 4.79
CA SER A 398 -26.27 18.05 4.53
C SER A 398 -27.02 18.17 3.20
N ASN A 399 -27.52 19.37 2.87
CA ASN A 399 -28.20 19.62 1.60
C ASN A 399 -27.24 19.53 0.40
N GLN A 400 -26.03 20.08 0.53
CA GLN A 400 -24.99 19.97 -0.50
C GLN A 400 -24.54 18.52 -0.70
N THR A 401 -24.34 17.79 0.39
CA THR A 401 -23.93 16.38 0.39
C THR A 401 -25.00 15.48 -0.23
N LEU A 402 -26.29 15.76 0.01
CA LEU A 402 -27.38 15.06 -0.67
C LEU A 402 -27.36 15.28 -2.20
N LEU A 403 -27.10 16.51 -2.65
CA LEU A 403 -27.00 16.81 -4.09
C LEU A 403 -25.84 16.05 -4.74
N ILE A 404 -24.68 16.00 -4.08
CA ILE A 404 -23.52 15.25 -4.56
C ILE A 404 -23.80 13.75 -4.61
N TYR A 405 -24.49 13.22 -3.60
CA TYR A 405 -24.95 11.83 -3.58
C TYR A 405 -25.81 11.52 -4.82
N ASP A 406 -26.84 12.33 -5.08
CA ASP A 406 -27.75 12.09 -6.21
C ASP A 406 -27.02 12.18 -7.57
N ILE A 407 -26.07 13.12 -7.71
CA ILE A 407 -25.24 13.27 -8.92
C ILE A 407 -24.33 12.05 -9.12
N LEU A 408 -23.66 11.58 -8.07
CA LEU A 408 -22.78 10.41 -8.16
C LEU A 408 -23.55 9.14 -8.53
N ILE A 409 -24.75 8.94 -7.97
CA ILE A 409 -25.61 7.82 -8.35
C ILE A 409 -26.00 7.92 -9.83
N ASN A 410 -26.40 9.10 -10.31
CA ASN A 410 -26.78 9.28 -11.71
C ASN A 410 -25.59 9.02 -12.67
N ILE A 411 -24.39 9.51 -12.33
CA ILE A 411 -23.17 9.23 -13.09
C ILE A 411 -22.91 7.73 -13.19
N VAL A 412 -23.03 7.00 -12.07
CA VAL A 412 -22.81 5.54 -12.04
C VAL A 412 -23.89 4.79 -12.82
N GLU A 413 -25.16 5.19 -12.71
CA GLU A 413 -26.27 4.61 -13.50
C GLU A 413 -26.03 4.78 -15.00
N LEU A 414 -25.72 6.01 -15.46
CA LEU A 414 -25.44 6.29 -16.86
C LEU A 414 -24.16 5.57 -17.35
N ALA A 415 -23.11 5.53 -16.54
CA ALA A 415 -21.88 4.83 -16.87
C ALA A 415 -22.11 3.32 -17.03
N TYR A 416 -23.01 2.72 -16.24
CA TYR A 416 -23.37 1.31 -16.37
C TYR A 416 -24.07 1.03 -17.69
N ILE A 417 -25.03 1.87 -18.08
CA ILE A 417 -25.71 1.74 -19.38
C ILE A 417 -24.70 1.89 -20.52
N LEU A 418 -23.81 2.89 -20.42
CA LEU A 418 -22.77 3.12 -21.42
C LEU A 418 -21.79 1.93 -21.53
N ALA A 419 -21.46 1.29 -20.42
CA ALA A 419 -20.54 0.15 -20.40
C ALA A 419 -21.14 -1.10 -21.07
N TYR A 420 -22.45 -1.29 -20.97
CA TYR A 420 -23.14 -2.50 -21.40
C TYR A 420 -24.24 -2.20 -22.43
N GLU A 421 -24.10 -1.11 -23.20
CA GLU A 421 -25.12 -0.62 -24.14
C GLU A 421 -25.60 -1.70 -25.12
N ASN A 422 -24.69 -2.60 -25.54
CA ASN A 422 -25.00 -3.69 -26.47
C ASN A 422 -25.57 -4.96 -25.79
N GLU A 423 -25.56 -5.03 -24.46
CA GLU A 423 -25.96 -6.19 -23.65
C GLU A 423 -27.22 -5.90 -22.82
N ILE A 424 -27.60 -4.63 -22.74
CA ILE A 424 -28.72 -4.14 -21.93
C ILE A 424 -30.01 -4.08 -22.73
N GLU A 425 -31.10 -4.59 -22.16
CA GLU A 425 -32.46 -4.32 -22.60
C GLU A 425 -33.14 -3.35 -21.64
N ILE A 426 -33.61 -2.21 -22.15
CA ILE A 426 -34.40 -1.24 -21.39
C ILE A 426 -35.86 -1.63 -21.50
N LEU A 427 -36.48 -1.98 -20.38
CA LEU A 427 -37.91 -2.29 -20.32
C LEU A 427 -38.66 -0.96 -20.11
N ASP A 428 -39.58 -0.64 -21.03
CA ASP A 428 -40.38 0.59 -21.00
C ASP A 428 -40.97 0.84 -19.61
N THR A 429 -40.89 2.10 -19.18
CA THR A 429 -41.50 2.61 -17.95
C THR A 429 -43.00 2.36 -18.00
N VAL A 430 -43.53 1.62 -17.01
CA VAL A 430 -44.98 1.62 -16.78
C VAL A 430 -45.37 3.04 -16.42
N ALA A 431 -46.02 3.74 -17.34
CA ALA A 431 -46.69 5.00 -17.06
C ALA A 431 -47.72 4.75 -15.96
N ASN A 432 -47.46 5.27 -14.76
CA ASN A 432 -48.47 5.43 -13.72
C ASN A 432 -49.18 6.77 -13.90
#